data_AF-B1BVN3-F1
#
_entry.id   AF-B1BVN3-F1
#
_cell.length_a   1.000
_cell.length_b   1.000
_cell.length_c   1.000
_cell.angle_alpha   90.00
_cell.angle_beta   90.00
_cell.angle_gamma   90.00
#
_symmetry.space_group_name_H-M   'P 1'
#
loop_
_entity.id
_entity.type
_entity.pdbx_description
1 polymer ?
#
loop_
_entity_poly.entity_id
_entity_poly.type
_entity_poly.pdbx_seq_one_letter_code
_entity_poly.pdbx_strand_id
1 'polypeptide(L)'
;MKKKTIAIILTGVLAIGSFSFIMYKKHKVENSNKVQASKIEASNEQSKTEEKKKEEVKVDDYYGLPEGFVTSIKTKDQLKEGEEFYQANFIKKESNYDVEEVLKAKRVVENFIQALLSFNRENPTEYSNIAMQYMDKPLQENFKYELEDIKKTAGLNPYNLSKPVKVYSAEQLQSLKTDYLVFKTYVVLENYDNRNQPIGRNMTPDYKVKLLPIDGKWKIIEYQMD
;
A
#
# COMPACT_ATOMS: atom_id res chain seq x y z
N MET A 1 5.51 -37.99 -47.67
CA MET A 1 6.23 -37.59 -46.44
C MET A 1 5.53 -36.39 -45.81
N LYS A 2 4.88 -36.56 -44.65
CA LYS A 2 4.09 -35.49 -44.00
C LYS A 2 5.01 -34.65 -43.10
N LYS A 3 5.09 -33.34 -43.36
CA LYS A 3 5.82 -32.38 -42.52
C LYS A 3 5.04 -32.16 -41.22
N LYS A 4 5.63 -32.49 -40.07
CA LYS A 4 5.06 -32.21 -38.75
C LYS A 4 5.45 -30.79 -38.34
N THR A 5 4.46 -29.93 -38.20
CA THR A 5 4.59 -28.59 -37.63
C THR A 5 4.87 -28.72 -36.13
N ILE A 6 6.04 -28.29 -35.68
CA ILE A 6 6.37 -28.20 -34.26
C ILE A 6 5.74 -26.90 -33.74
N ALA A 7 4.58 -27.04 -33.09
CA ALA A 7 3.99 -25.96 -32.31
C ALA A 7 4.72 -25.90 -30.96
N ILE A 8 5.57 -24.90 -30.76
CA ILE A 8 6.11 -24.56 -29.44
C ILE A 8 4.99 -23.80 -28.71
N ILE A 9 4.12 -24.56 -28.06
CA ILE A 9 3.20 -24.02 -27.06
C ILE A 9 4.06 -23.71 -25.83
N LEU A 10 4.47 -22.46 -25.70
CA LEU A 10 5.13 -21.93 -24.51
C LEU A 10 4.06 -21.72 -23.42
N THR A 11 3.59 -22.83 -22.86
CA THR A 11 2.91 -22.89 -21.57
C THR A 11 3.91 -22.55 -20.48
N GLY A 12 4.14 -21.25 -20.28
CA GLY A 12 4.87 -20.67 -19.15
C GLY A 12 3.91 -20.11 -18.11
N VAL A 13 2.95 -20.93 -17.65
CA VAL A 13 2.21 -20.68 -16.41
C VAL A 13 2.85 -21.60 -15.38
N LEU A 14 3.56 -21.03 -14.39
CA LEU A 14 3.75 -21.51 -13.01
C LEU A 14 4.99 -20.85 -12.36
N ALA A 15 4.86 -19.58 -12.00
CA ALA A 15 5.69 -18.96 -10.94
C ALA A 15 5.05 -17.66 -10.38
N ILE A 16 3.72 -17.61 -10.23
CA ILE A 16 3.02 -16.54 -9.48
C ILE A 16 2.98 -16.87 -7.97
N GLY A 17 3.66 -17.93 -7.54
CA GLY A 17 3.47 -18.58 -6.24
C GLY A 17 4.45 -18.24 -5.13
N SER A 18 5.13 -17.09 -5.13
CA SER A 18 5.98 -16.70 -3.99
C SER A 18 5.53 -15.44 -3.24
N PHE A 19 4.33 -14.93 -3.52
CA PHE A 19 3.63 -13.96 -2.63
C PHE A 19 2.28 -14.49 -2.10
N SER A 20 1.98 -15.79 -2.28
CA SER A 20 0.76 -16.44 -1.78
C SER A 20 0.89 -17.05 -0.37
N PHE A 21 2.00 -16.79 0.33
CA PHE A 21 2.20 -17.15 1.74
C PHE A 21 2.33 -15.79 2.44
N ILE A 22 1.27 -15.20 2.99
CA ILE A 22 0.85 -15.41 4.38
C ILE A 22 -0.67 -15.21 4.45
N MET A 23 -1.41 -16.31 4.62
CA MET A 23 -2.81 -16.27 5.01
C MET A 23 -2.88 -15.83 6.48
N TYR A 24 -3.59 -14.72 6.72
CA TYR A 24 -3.84 -14.12 8.02
C TYR A 24 -4.44 -15.15 9.01
N LYS A 25 -3.64 -15.61 9.99
CA LYS A 25 -4.18 -16.28 11.18
C LYS A 25 -4.83 -15.23 12.07
N LYS A 26 -6.15 -15.16 11.97
CA LYS A 26 -7.05 -14.36 12.78
C LYS A 26 -6.89 -14.69 14.28
N HIS A 27 -6.05 -13.95 15.01
CA HIS A 27 -6.15 -13.90 16.46
C HIS A 27 -7.18 -12.82 16.84
N LYS A 28 -8.36 -13.27 17.29
CA LYS A 28 -9.32 -12.41 17.99
C LYS A 28 -8.62 -11.87 19.24
N VAL A 29 -8.33 -10.57 19.27
CA VAL A 29 -8.14 -9.85 20.52
C VAL A 29 -9.38 -8.98 20.69
N GLU A 30 -10.28 -9.43 21.56
CA GLU A 30 -11.32 -8.57 22.13
C GLU A 30 -10.62 -7.52 22.97
N ASN A 31 -10.72 -6.25 22.59
CA ASN A 31 -10.62 -5.16 23.54
C ASN A 31 -11.46 -3.99 23.03
N SER A 32 -12.67 -3.91 23.58
CA SER A 32 -13.48 -2.71 23.59
C SER A 32 -12.77 -1.63 24.39
N ASN A 33 -12.25 -0.60 23.73
CA ASN A 33 -11.99 0.67 24.40
C ASN A 33 -12.61 1.79 23.56
N LYS A 34 -13.67 2.37 24.10
CA LYS A 34 -14.27 3.62 23.61
C LYS A 34 -13.22 4.71 23.73
N VAL A 35 -12.73 5.24 22.61
CA VAL A 35 -11.89 6.44 22.62
C VAL A 35 -12.76 7.61 22.21
N GLN A 36 -13.04 8.49 23.17
CA GLN A 36 -13.55 9.83 22.91
C GLN A 36 -12.39 10.68 22.37
N ALA A 37 -12.57 11.25 21.18
CA ALA A 37 -11.66 12.24 20.64
C ALA A 37 -11.86 13.58 21.35
N SER A 38 -10.82 14.11 21.99
CA SER A 38 -10.78 15.46 22.55
C SER A 38 -9.67 16.30 21.90
N LYS A 39 -10.02 17.57 21.68
CA LYS A 39 -9.29 18.64 20.97
C LYS A 39 -8.04 19.13 21.73
N ILE A 40 -7.02 19.46 20.93
CA ILE A 40 -5.81 20.29 21.08
C ILE A 40 -5.55 21.01 22.44
N GLU A 41 -4.30 20.92 22.93
CA GLU A 41 -3.45 22.05 23.37
C GLU A 41 -1.95 21.65 23.40
N ALA A 42 -1.05 22.62 23.19
CA ALA A 42 0.37 22.45 22.85
C ALA A 42 1.34 22.83 23.99
N SER A 43 2.55 22.24 23.99
CA SER A 43 3.91 22.91 24.05
C SER A 43 4.98 22.10 24.84
N ASN A 44 6.14 21.89 24.18
CA ASN A 44 7.57 21.79 24.61
C ASN A 44 7.99 20.82 25.76
N GLU A 45 9.18 20.19 25.83
CA GLU A 45 10.52 20.49 25.29
C GLU A 45 11.49 19.26 25.37
N GLN A 46 12.51 19.30 24.51
CA GLN A 46 13.77 18.54 24.31
C GLN A 46 14.37 17.52 25.33
N SER A 47 15.01 16.46 24.81
CA SER A 47 16.48 16.22 24.92
C SER A 47 16.99 14.94 24.19
N LYS A 48 18.29 14.96 23.83
CA LYS A 48 19.12 14.13 22.91
C LYS A 48 19.40 12.69 23.45
N THR A 49 19.85 11.65 22.71
CA THR A 49 21.04 11.52 21.84
C THR A 49 21.09 10.13 21.12
N GLU A 50 21.74 10.08 19.95
CA GLU A 50 22.49 8.97 19.27
C GLU A 50 21.83 7.90 18.34
N GLU A 51 22.00 8.19 17.03
CA GLU A 51 22.37 7.33 15.88
C GLU A 51 21.79 5.92 15.69
N LYS A 52 20.70 5.88 14.91
CA LYS A 52 20.62 5.06 13.68
C LYS A 52 20.00 5.96 12.61
N LYS A 53 20.58 6.03 11.39
CA LYS A 53 19.90 6.60 10.22
C LYS A 53 18.66 5.75 9.90
N LYS A 54 17.59 5.95 10.69
CA LYS A 54 16.23 5.88 10.20
C LYS A 54 16.09 7.14 9.36
N GLU A 55 15.72 7.01 8.10
CA GLU A 55 15.13 8.15 7.40
C GLU A 55 13.84 8.48 8.14
N GLU A 56 13.95 9.33 9.16
CA GLU A 56 12.81 10.00 9.77
C GLU A 56 12.22 10.90 8.70
N VAL A 57 11.15 10.42 8.09
CA VAL A 57 10.28 11.21 7.23
C VAL A 57 9.83 12.41 8.06
N LYS A 58 10.21 13.62 7.61
CA LYS A 58 9.75 14.88 8.21
C LYS A 58 8.22 14.86 8.23
N VAL A 59 7.60 15.42 9.27
CA VAL A 59 6.13 15.39 9.44
C VAL A 59 5.37 15.94 8.23
N ASP A 60 5.97 16.86 7.46
CA ASP A 60 5.42 17.40 6.21
C ASP A 60 5.34 16.38 5.04
N ASP A 61 6.14 15.30 5.07
CA ASP A 61 6.18 14.31 3.98
C ASP A 61 5.27 13.09 4.21
N TYR A 62 4.60 12.96 5.37
CA TYR A 62 3.80 11.76 5.68
C TYR A 62 2.68 11.50 4.66
N TYR A 63 2.06 12.56 4.17
CA TYR A 63 1.05 12.51 3.10
C TYR A 63 1.64 12.85 1.72
N GLY A 64 2.95 13.01 1.63
CA GLY A 64 3.68 13.19 0.38
C GLY A 64 3.60 11.94 -0.50
N LEU A 65 3.94 12.09 -1.77
CA LEU A 65 4.09 10.97 -2.68
C LEU A 65 5.58 10.55 -2.69
N PRO A 66 5.93 9.34 -2.22
CA PRO A 66 7.30 8.85 -2.27
C PRO A 66 7.87 8.85 -3.68
N GLU A 67 9.19 8.99 -3.80
CA GLU A 67 9.86 8.98 -5.10
C GLU A 67 9.57 7.67 -5.87
N GLY A 68 9.23 7.80 -7.15
CA GLY A 68 8.88 6.68 -8.01
C GLY A 68 7.47 6.12 -7.80
N PHE A 69 6.69 6.60 -6.82
CA PHE A 69 5.29 6.23 -6.67
C PHE A 69 4.40 7.07 -7.57
N VAL A 70 3.23 6.52 -7.89
CA VAL A 70 2.20 7.19 -8.68
C VAL A 70 0.94 7.36 -7.86
N THR A 71 -0.03 8.12 -8.37
CA THR A 71 -1.31 8.32 -7.70
C THR A 71 -2.49 8.30 -8.64
N SER A 72 -3.61 7.80 -8.13
CA SER A 72 -4.90 7.91 -8.84
C SER A 72 -5.67 9.18 -8.47
N ILE A 73 -5.17 9.94 -7.48
CA ILE A 73 -5.81 11.17 -7.02
C ILE A 73 -5.65 12.26 -8.08
N LYS A 74 -6.77 12.73 -8.63
CA LYS A 74 -6.85 13.85 -9.55
C LYS A 74 -7.15 15.15 -8.81
N THR A 75 -6.41 16.19 -9.16
CA THR A 75 -6.73 17.57 -8.80
C THR A 75 -7.88 18.10 -9.67
N LYS A 76 -8.49 19.23 -9.28
CA LYS A 76 -9.58 19.86 -10.03
C LYS A 76 -9.17 20.20 -11.48
N ASP A 77 -7.94 20.63 -11.66
CA ASP A 77 -7.41 21.02 -12.99
C ASP A 77 -7.14 19.82 -13.91
N GLN A 78 -7.09 18.60 -13.34
CA GLN A 78 -6.92 17.35 -14.08
C GLN A 78 -8.25 16.68 -14.46
N LEU A 79 -9.38 17.27 -14.07
CA LEU A 79 -10.70 16.76 -14.42
C LEU A 79 -11.04 17.09 -15.88
N LYS A 80 -11.67 16.13 -16.57
CA LYS A 80 -12.25 16.40 -17.89
C LYS A 80 -13.52 17.24 -17.74
N GLU A 81 -13.91 17.94 -18.81
CA GLU A 81 -15.18 18.66 -18.85
C GLU A 81 -16.35 17.71 -18.51
N GLY A 82 -17.20 18.13 -17.58
CA GLY A 82 -18.32 17.33 -17.07
C GLY A 82 -17.95 16.20 -16.09
N GLU A 83 -16.66 15.99 -15.78
CA GLU A 83 -16.23 14.98 -14.81
C GLU A 83 -16.39 15.50 -13.38
N GLU A 84 -17.17 14.80 -12.56
CA GLU A 84 -17.40 15.13 -11.15
C GLU A 84 -16.22 14.69 -10.27
N PHE A 85 -15.70 15.60 -9.42
CA PHE A 85 -14.49 15.37 -8.61
C PHE A 85 -14.55 14.08 -7.77
N TYR A 86 -15.71 13.80 -7.15
CA TYR A 86 -15.89 12.60 -6.32
C TYR A 86 -15.82 11.31 -7.14
N GLN A 87 -16.47 11.31 -8.30
CA GLN A 87 -16.48 10.16 -9.21
C GLN A 87 -15.08 9.93 -9.80
N ALA A 88 -14.41 11.00 -10.21
CA ALA A 88 -13.07 10.97 -10.78
C ALA A 88 -12.03 10.37 -9.81
N ASN A 89 -12.21 10.59 -8.52
CA ASN A 89 -11.32 10.12 -7.45
C ASN A 89 -11.81 8.84 -6.75
N PHE A 90 -12.95 8.28 -7.16
CA PHE A 90 -13.59 7.10 -6.56
C PHE A 90 -13.82 7.25 -5.04
N ILE A 91 -14.25 8.43 -4.61
CA ILE A 91 -14.61 8.75 -3.23
C ILE A 91 -16.14 8.91 -3.10
N LYS A 92 -16.69 8.64 -1.92
CA LYS A 92 -18.12 8.75 -1.64
C LYS A 92 -18.47 10.18 -1.23
N LYS A 93 -19.54 10.73 -1.81
CA LYS A 93 -20.05 12.05 -1.41
C LYS A 93 -20.57 12.05 0.02
N GLU A 94 -21.09 10.91 0.46
CA GLU A 94 -21.69 10.70 1.75
C GLU A 94 -20.70 10.21 2.82
N SER A 95 -19.38 10.24 2.53
CA SER A 95 -18.37 9.76 3.48
C SER A 95 -18.53 10.42 4.85
N ASN A 96 -18.18 9.67 5.91
CA ASN A 96 -18.21 10.17 7.29
C ASN A 96 -17.16 11.26 7.55
N TYR A 97 -16.24 11.46 6.60
CA TYR A 97 -15.17 12.44 6.66
C TYR A 97 -15.33 13.46 5.54
N ASP A 98 -14.79 14.66 5.76
CA ASP A 98 -14.70 15.64 4.68
C ASP A 98 -13.79 15.12 3.54
N VAL A 99 -13.95 15.74 2.37
CA VAL A 99 -13.25 15.33 1.17
C VAL A 99 -11.72 15.41 1.32
N GLU A 100 -11.20 16.35 2.10
CA GLU A 100 -9.76 16.51 2.27
C GLU A 100 -9.18 15.35 3.08
N GLU A 101 -9.85 14.96 4.17
CA GLU A 101 -9.48 13.83 5.01
C GLU A 101 -9.58 12.49 4.26
N VAL A 102 -10.62 12.31 3.43
CA VAL A 102 -10.73 11.11 2.57
C VAL A 102 -9.60 11.05 1.56
N LEU A 103 -9.15 12.18 0.99
CA LEU A 103 -8.02 12.21 0.06
C LEU A 103 -6.68 11.93 0.76
N LYS A 104 -6.47 12.42 1.99
CA LYS A 104 -5.31 12.08 2.82
C LYS A 104 -5.28 10.59 3.14
N ALA A 105 -6.43 10.02 3.53
CA ALA A 105 -6.60 8.59 3.76
C ALA A 105 -6.31 7.77 2.49
N LYS A 106 -6.87 8.17 1.35
CA LYS A 106 -6.62 7.55 0.04
C LYS A 106 -5.15 7.60 -0.36
N ARG A 107 -4.46 8.72 -0.11
CA ARG A 107 -3.01 8.86 -0.34
C ARG A 107 -2.21 7.86 0.48
N VAL A 108 -2.55 7.72 1.77
CA VAL A 108 -1.92 6.72 2.66
C VAL A 108 -2.14 5.31 2.14
N VAL A 109 -3.35 4.97 1.67
CA VAL A 109 -3.64 3.66 1.06
C VAL A 109 -2.79 3.42 -0.18
N GLU A 110 -2.74 4.39 -1.10
CA GLU A 110 -2.00 4.27 -2.36
C GLU A 110 -0.51 4.11 -2.11
N ASN A 111 0.06 4.90 -1.19
CA ASN A 111 1.46 4.78 -0.83
C ASN A 111 1.74 3.43 -0.15
N PHE A 112 0.89 3.02 0.79
CA PHE A 112 1.00 1.75 1.50
C PHE A 112 1.00 0.56 0.54
N ILE A 113 0.02 0.47 -0.37
CA ILE A 113 -0.11 -0.69 -1.24
C ILE A 113 0.98 -0.76 -2.31
N GLN A 114 1.41 0.39 -2.83
CA GLN A 114 2.55 0.45 -3.75
C GLN A 114 3.82 -0.03 -3.05
N ALA A 115 4.06 0.43 -1.82
CA ALA A 115 5.20 -0.01 -1.02
C ALA A 115 5.12 -1.50 -0.66
N LEU A 116 3.94 -2.00 -0.26
CA LEU A 116 3.74 -3.40 0.12
C LEU A 116 4.06 -4.36 -1.05
N LEU A 117 3.74 -3.97 -2.28
CA LEU A 117 3.82 -4.84 -3.46
C LEU A 117 5.03 -4.57 -4.36
N SER A 118 5.76 -3.48 -4.12
CA SER A 118 7.01 -3.20 -4.83
C SER A 118 8.16 -4.02 -4.25
N PHE A 119 9.17 -4.30 -5.08
CA PHE A 119 10.29 -5.15 -4.69
C PHE A 119 11.59 -4.64 -5.29
N ASN A 120 12.68 -4.70 -4.53
CA ASN A 120 14.03 -4.40 -4.98
C ASN A 120 14.97 -5.47 -4.41
N ARG A 121 15.57 -6.32 -5.24
CA ARG A 121 16.44 -7.40 -4.74
C ARG A 121 17.73 -6.86 -4.10
N GLU A 122 18.26 -5.74 -4.58
CA GLU A 122 19.47 -5.14 -4.02
C GLU A 122 19.23 -4.62 -2.59
N ASN A 123 18.00 -4.16 -2.31
CA ASN A 123 17.56 -3.76 -0.99
C ASN A 123 16.16 -4.34 -0.68
N PRO A 124 16.06 -5.63 -0.31
CA PRO A 124 14.78 -6.34 -0.21
C PRO A 124 13.78 -5.75 0.78
N THR A 125 14.25 -4.93 1.73
CA THR A 125 13.41 -4.33 2.77
C THR A 125 13.03 -2.88 2.51
N GLU A 126 13.56 -2.24 1.46
CA GLU A 126 13.36 -0.83 1.16
C GLU A 126 11.87 -0.45 1.19
N TYR A 127 11.08 -1.07 0.31
CA TYR A 127 9.65 -0.78 0.19
C TYR A 127 8.84 -1.28 1.38
N SER A 128 9.22 -2.41 1.96
CA SER A 128 8.53 -2.93 3.15
C SER A 128 8.71 -2.00 4.37
N ASN A 129 9.88 -1.37 4.52
CA ASN A 129 10.11 -0.35 5.53
C ASN A 129 9.24 0.90 5.29
N ILE A 130 9.03 1.29 4.02
CA ILE A 130 8.10 2.39 3.67
C ILE A 130 6.66 2.00 4.04
N ALA A 131 6.23 0.78 3.70
CA ALA A 131 4.88 0.29 4.02
C ALA A 131 4.59 0.33 5.52
N MET A 132 5.55 -0.10 6.35
CA MET A 132 5.42 -0.07 7.81
C MET A 132 5.12 1.30 8.40
N GLN A 133 5.60 2.39 7.78
CA GLN A 133 5.38 3.75 8.28
C GLN A 133 3.89 4.12 8.33
N TYR A 134 3.10 3.54 7.43
CA TYR A 134 1.66 3.78 7.33
C TYR A 134 0.85 2.89 8.27
N MET A 135 1.41 1.82 8.81
CA MET A 135 0.73 0.88 9.70
C MET A 135 0.61 1.41 11.13
N ASP A 136 -0.42 0.97 11.85
CA ASP A 136 -0.51 1.15 13.31
C ASP A 136 0.49 0.24 14.06
N LYS A 137 0.72 0.50 15.34
CA LYS A 137 1.74 -0.23 16.13
C LYS A 137 1.48 -1.75 16.17
N PRO A 138 0.25 -2.23 16.46
CA PRO A 138 -0.05 -3.66 16.40
C PRO A 138 0.28 -4.31 15.05
N LEU A 139 -0.11 -3.69 13.94
CA LEU A 139 0.16 -4.24 12.61
C LEU A 139 1.67 -4.24 12.29
N GLN A 140 2.41 -3.20 12.69
CA GLN A 140 3.87 -3.16 12.54
C GLN A 140 4.57 -4.31 13.26
N GLU A 141 4.15 -4.65 14.48
CA GLU A 141 4.74 -5.77 15.23
C GLU A 141 4.52 -7.10 14.52
N ASN A 142 3.33 -7.32 13.95
CA ASN A 142 3.04 -8.51 13.17
C ASN A 142 3.85 -8.54 11.85
N PHE A 143 4.00 -7.38 11.21
CA PHE A 143 4.69 -7.27 9.93
C PHE A 143 6.20 -7.52 10.02
N LYS A 144 6.82 -7.40 11.20
CA LYS A 144 8.24 -7.74 11.41
C LYS A 144 8.55 -9.19 11.03
N TYR A 145 7.62 -10.11 11.23
CA TYR A 145 7.80 -11.51 10.82
C TYR A 145 7.81 -11.63 9.29
N GLU A 146 6.96 -10.87 8.60
CA GLU A 146 6.95 -10.81 7.13
C GLU A 146 8.28 -10.24 6.58
N LEU A 147 8.82 -9.20 7.21
CA LEU A 147 10.12 -8.63 6.85
C LEU A 147 11.27 -9.65 6.92
N GLU A 148 11.31 -10.46 7.98
CA GLU A 148 12.36 -11.47 8.13
C GLU A 148 12.25 -12.55 7.06
N ASP A 149 11.04 -12.93 6.66
CA ASP A 149 10.82 -13.87 5.57
C ASP A 149 11.17 -13.26 4.20
N ILE A 150 10.85 -11.99 3.95
CA ILE A 150 11.26 -11.27 2.74
C ILE A 150 12.78 -11.28 2.59
N LYS A 151 13.53 -10.98 3.65
CA LYS A 151 15.00 -11.02 3.63
C LYS A 151 15.54 -12.39 3.23
N LYS A 152 14.97 -13.46 3.80
CA LYS A 152 15.42 -14.85 3.53
C LYS A 152 15.08 -15.30 2.12
N THR A 153 13.97 -14.84 1.57
CA THR A 153 13.40 -15.33 0.31
C THR A 153 13.63 -14.41 -0.89
N ALA A 154 14.20 -13.21 -0.68
CA ALA A 154 14.45 -12.22 -1.75
C ALA A 154 15.22 -12.79 -2.95
N GLY A 155 16.18 -13.69 -2.72
CA GLY A 155 16.94 -14.35 -3.79
C GLY A 155 16.11 -15.30 -4.65
N LEU A 156 14.93 -15.72 -4.17
CA LEU A 156 14.00 -16.60 -4.87
C LEU A 156 12.96 -15.83 -5.69
N ASN A 157 12.83 -14.52 -5.49
CA ASN A 157 11.92 -13.70 -6.28
C ASN A 157 12.35 -13.75 -7.75
N PRO A 158 11.44 -14.00 -8.72
CA PRO A 158 11.81 -14.05 -10.14
C PRO A 158 12.29 -12.71 -10.70
N TYR A 159 11.98 -11.60 -10.02
CA TYR A 159 12.29 -10.25 -10.47
C TYR A 159 13.46 -9.66 -9.69
N ASN A 160 14.27 -8.84 -10.36
CA ASN A 160 15.25 -8.00 -9.66
C ASN A 160 14.58 -6.77 -9.05
N LEU A 161 13.58 -6.24 -9.74
CA LEU A 161 12.90 -5.01 -9.39
C LEU A 161 11.46 -5.03 -9.90
N SER A 162 10.54 -4.55 -9.06
CA SER A 162 9.12 -4.37 -9.38
C SER A 162 8.72 -2.96 -8.95
N LYS A 163 8.40 -2.10 -9.91
CA LYS A 163 8.06 -0.68 -9.69
C LYS A 163 6.60 -0.40 -10.00
N PRO A 164 5.90 0.44 -9.23
CA PRO A 164 4.53 0.82 -9.53
C PRO A 164 4.48 1.76 -10.73
N VAL A 165 3.60 1.46 -11.67
CA VAL A 165 3.33 2.33 -12.85
C VAL A 165 1.89 2.81 -12.90
N LYS A 166 1.00 2.17 -12.13
CA LYS A 166 -0.39 2.62 -11.93
C LYS A 166 -0.86 2.14 -10.56
N VAL A 167 -1.68 2.94 -9.90
CA VAL A 167 -2.43 2.54 -8.71
C VAL A 167 -3.91 2.83 -8.93
N TYR A 168 -4.77 2.01 -8.33
CA TYR A 168 -6.20 2.25 -8.22
C TYR A 168 -6.59 2.15 -6.76
N SER A 169 -7.46 3.02 -6.29
CA SER A 169 -8.05 2.92 -4.96
C SER A 169 -9.47 3.48 -4.97
N ALA A 170 -10.41 2.81 -4.32
CA ALA A 170 -11.81 3.24 -4.26
C ALA A 170 -12.43 3.03 -2.89
N GLU A 171 -13.04 4.08 -2.36
CA GLU A 171 -13.71 4.05 -1.07
C GLU A 171 -14.92 3.10 -1.09
N GLN A 172 -15.02 2.26 -0.06
CA GLN A 172 -16.07 1.25 0.07
C GLN A 172 -17.24 1.74 0.94
N LEU A 173 -18.44 1.26 0.66
CA LEU A 173 -19.69 1.69 1.32
C LEU A 173 -19.74 1.39 2.83
N GLN A 174 -19.02 0.37 3.29
CA GLN A 174 -19.01 0.00 4.71
C GLN A 174 -18.50 1.14 5.61
N SER A 175 -17.73 2.08 5.04
CA SER A 175 -17.17 3.25 5.74
C SER A 175 -18.24 4.17 6.33
N LEU A 176 -19.48 4.18 5.83
CA LEU A 176 -20.56 5.08 6.28
C LEU A 176 -21.10 4.76 7.68
N LYS A 177 -20.78 3.58 8.23
CA LYS A 177 -21.32 3.11 9.52
C LYS A 177 -20.25 2.96 10.60
N THR A 178 -19.03 3.40 10.31
CA THR A 178 -17.85 3.11 11.11
C THR A 178 -16.91 4.31 11.18
N ASP A 179 -16.07 4.34 12.20
CA ASP A 179 -15.03 5.37 12.36
C ASP A 179 -13.79 5.08 11.48
N TYR A 180 -13.76 3.93 10.80
CA TYR A 180 -12.70 3.61 9.84
C TYR A 180 -13.16 3.84 8.40
N LEU A 181 -12.20 4.18 7.56
CA LEU A 181 -12.36 4.14 6.11
C LEU A 181 -11.87 2.80 5.57
N VAL A 182 -12.52 2.32 4.51
CA VAL A 182 -12.11 1.12 3.77
C VAL A 182 -11.94 1.46 2.31
N PHE A 183 -10.81 1.04 1.75
CA PHE A 183 -10.51 1.17 0.32
C PHE A 183 -10.30 -0.21 -0.29
N LYS A 184 -10.80 -0.38 -1.52
CA LYS A 184 -10.40 -1.46 -2.41
C LYS A 184 -9.33 -0.93 -3.35
N THR A 185 -8.22 -1.63 -3.52
CA THR A 185 -7.04 -1.12 -4.23
C THR A 185 -6.27 -2.20 -4.97
N TYR A 186 -5.61 -1.85 -6.06
CA TYR A 186 -4.62 -2.68 -6.74
C TYR A 186 -3.51 -1.81 -7.32
N VAL A 187 -2.39 -2.43 -7.66
CA VAL A 187 -1.24 -1.79 -8.31
C VAL A 187 -0.96 -2.50 -9.63
N VAL A 188 -0.49 -1.75 -10.63
CA VAL A 188 0.17 -2.32 -11.80
C VAL A 188 1.66 -2.10 -11.63
N LEU A 189 2.42 -3.19 -11.65
CA LEU A 189 3.86 -3.20 -11.48
C LEU A 189 4.54 -3.45 -12.82
N GLU A 190 5.56 -2.65 -13.14
CA GLU A 190 6.52 -2.97 -14.19
C GLU A 190 7.69 -3.75 -13.57
N ASN A 191 7.97 -4.92 -14.12
CA ASN A 191 8.95 -5.85 -13.57
C ASN A 191 10.19 -5.91 -14.44
N TYR A 192 11.33 -6.08 -13.79
CA TYR A 192 12.64 -6.16 -14.39
C TYR A 192 13.30 -7.48 -14.01
N ASP A 193 13.90 -8.15 -14.99
CA ASP A 193 14.64 -9.38 -14.76
C ASP A 193 16.00 -9.15 -14.06
N ASN A 194 16.76 -10.22 -13.88
CA ASN A 194 18.07 -10.21 -13.24
C ASN A 194 19.16 -9.45 -14.03
N ARG A 195 18.84 -8.98 -15.24
CA ARG A 195 19.71 -8.15 -16.09
C ARG A 195 19.17 -6.73 -16.22
N ASN A 196 18.20 -6.35 -15.38
CA ASN A 196 17.51 -5.06 -15.40
C ASN A 196 16.80 -4.78 -16.73
N GLN A 197 16.34 -5.81 -17.44
CA GLN A 197 15.52 -5.66 -18.64
C GLN A 197 14.03 -5.71 -18.28
N PRO A 198 13.19 -4.82 -18.84
CA PRO A 198 11.76 -4.86 -18.61
C PRO A 198 11.18 -6.15 -19.23
N ILE A 199 10.45 -6.91 -18.41
CA ILE A 199 9.84 -8.19 -18.82
C ILE A 199 8.32 -8.12 -18.94
N GLY A 200 7.73 -7.00 -18.51
CA GLY A 200 6.31 -6.74 -18.67
C GLY A 200 5.67 -6.16 -17.43
N ARG A 201 4.36 -5.93 -17.55
CA ARG A 201 3.53 -5.32 -16.51
C ARG A 201 2.56 -6.35 -15.95
N ASN A 202 2.48 -6.40 -14.63
CA ASN A 202 1.58 -7.27 -13.90
C ASN A 202 0.62 -6.43 -13.08
N MET A 203 -0.69 -6.68 -13.22
CA MET A 203 -1.68 -6.16 -12.28
C MET A 203 -1.72 -7.09 -11.07
N THR A 204 -1.64 -6.51 -9.87
CA THR A 204 -1.73 -7.26 -8.62
C THR A 204 -3.17 -7.70 -8.37
N PRO A 205 -3.41 -8.69 -7.48
CA PRO A 205 -4.72 -8.91 -6.91
C PRO A 205 -5.29 -7.62 -6.29
N ASP A 206 -6.61 -7.62 -6.11
CA ASP A 206 -7.26 -6.59 -5.32
C ASP A 206 -6.93 -6.78 -3.83
N TYR A 207 -6.79 -5.67 -3.13
CA TYR A 207 -6.63 -5.61 -1.68
C TYR A 207 -7.72 -4.74 -1.09
N LYS A 208 -8.21 -5.16 0.07
CA LYS A 208 -9.05 -4.36 0.94
C LYS A 208 -8.22 -3.85 2.09
N VAL A 209 -8.14 -2.53 2.23
CA VAL A 209 -7.30 -1.84 3.21
C VAL A 209 -8.18 -0.99 4.11
N LYS A 210 -8.02 -1.15 5.42
CA LYS A 210 -8.77 -0.44 6.46
C LYS A 210 -7.84 0.48 7.25
N LEU A 211 -8.31 1.68 7.49
CA LEU A 211 -7.53 2.72 8.17
C LEU A 211 -8.37 3.51 9.17
N LEU A 212 -7.73 3.92 10.25
CA LEU A 212 -8.27 4.75 11.31
C LEU A 212 -7.41 6.00 11.51
N PRO A 213 -8.00 7.13 11.91
CA PRO A 213 -7.23 8.26 12.41
C PRO A 213 -6.73 7.94 13.83
N ILE A 214 -5.41 7.82 13.99
CA ILE A 214 -4.72 7.54 15.25
C ILE A 214 -3.66 8.63 15.45
N ASP A 215 -3.70 9.31 16.60
CA ASP A 215 -2.78 10.41 16.94
C ASP A 215 -2.70 11.49 15.84
N GLY A 216 -3.86 11.84 15.25
CA GLY A 216 -3.97 12.85 14.19
C GLY A 216 -3.44 12.41 12.82
N LYS A 217 -3.11 11.12 12.63
CA LYS A 217 -2.65 10.56 11.36
C LYS A 217 -3.50 9.38 10.92
N TRP A 218 -3.74 9.26 9.63
CA TRP A 218 -4.37 8.06 9.05
C TRP A 218 -3.38 6.89 9.11
N LYS A 219 -3.78 5.81 9.79
CA LYS A 219 -2.98 4.59 9.96
C LYS A 219 -3.71 3.37 9.43
N ILE A 220 -3.01 2.52 8.70
CA ILE A 220 -3.48 1.21 8.26
C ILE A 220 -3.54 0.31 9.49
N ILE A 221 -4.71 -0.26 9.75
CA ILE A 221 -4.94 -1.18 10.88
C ILE A 221 -5.16 -2.61 10.42
N GLU A 222 -5.53 -2.80 9.15
CA GLU A 222 -5.81 -4.10 8.57
C GLU A 222 -5.72 -4.02 7.05
N TYR A 223 -5.14 -5.04 6.42
CA TYR A 223 -5.22 -5.24 4.98
C TYR A 223 -5.39 -6.74 4.68
N GLN A 224 -6.11 -7.04 3.61
CA GLN A 224 -6.30 -8.40 3.12
C GLN A 224 -6.37 -8.40 1.59
N MET A 225 -5.88 -9.47 0.98
CA MET A 225 -6.16 -9.75 -0.43
C MET A 225 -7.65 -10.13 -0.55
N ASP A 226 -8.37 -9.50 -1.47
CA ASP A 226 -9.80 -9.76 -1.73
C ASP A 226 -10.00 -10.90 -2.74
#